data_AF-K1TZX4-F1
#
_entry.id   AF-K1TZX4-F1
#
_cell.length_a   1.000
_cell.length_b   1.000
_cell.length_c   1.000
_cell.angle_alpha   90.00
_cell.angle_beta   90.00
_cell.angle_gamma   90.00
#
_symmetry.space_group_name_H-M   'P 1'
#
loop_
_entity.id
_entity.type
_entity.pdbx_description
1 polymer ?
#
loop_
_entity_poly.entity_id
_entity_poly.type
_entity_poly.pdbx_seq_one_letter_code
_entity_poly.pdbx_strand_id
1 'polypeptide(L)'
;MKIKKVLVSQPKPASEKSPYYDIAEKYGVKIDFRPFIKVESLSAKEFRQQKISVLDHTAVIFTSRHAIDHFFHLCTELRVTIPETMKYFCVTEAVALYIQKYVQYRKRK
;
A
#
# COMPACT_ATOMS: atom_id res chain seq x y z
N MET A 1 -3.13 30.66 25.39
CA MET A 1 -3.93 30.46 24.15
C MET A 1 -4.55 29.06 24.20
N LYS A 2 -5.88 28.90 24.22
CA LYS A 2 -6.51 27.56 24.20
C LYS A 2 -6.65 27.08 22.76
N ILE A 3 -6.08 25.91 22.44
CA ILE A 3 -6.22 25.27 21.13
C ILE A 3 -7.68 24.79 21.00
N LYS A 4 -8.35 25.16 19.90
CA LYS A 4 -9.77 24.81 19.66
C LYS A 4 -9.97 23.85 18.48
N LYS A 5 -9.00 23.76 17.57
CA LYS A 5 -9.08 22.98 16.33
C LYS A 5 -7.77 22.26 16.07
N VAL A 6 -7.86 21.01 15.65
CA VAL A 6 -6.72 20.14 15.30
C VAL A 6 -6.98 19.57 13.90
N LEU A 7 -5.99 19.68 13.02
CA LEU A 7 -6.02 19.06 11.70
C LEU A 7 -5.20 17.76 11.73
N VAL A 8 -5.81 16.66 11.30
CA VAL A 8 -5.17 15.34 11.21
C VAL A 8 -5.03 14.98 9.73
N SER A 9 -3.80 14.69 9.30
CA SER A 9 -3.47 14.40 7.89
C SER A 9 -3.85 12.98 7.44
N GLN A 10 -4.40 12.17 8.36
CA GLN A 10 -4.86 10.80 8.11
C GLN A 10 -6.33 10.77 7.67
N PRO A 11 -6.78 9.69 7.00
CA PRO A 11 -8.19 9.49 6.73
C PRO A 11 -9.03 9.46 8.00
N LYS A 12 -10.28 9.90 7.86
CA LYS A 12 -11.24 9.82 8.95
C LYS A 12 -11.38 8.35 9.38
N PRO A 13 -11.26 8.04 10.69
CA PRO A 13 -11.43 6.69 11.20
C PRO A 13 -12.80 6.13 10.78
N ALA A 14 -12.80 4.92 10.20
CA ALA A 14 -14.02 4.25 9.75
C ALA A 14 -14.84 3.68 10.92
N SER A 15 -14.17 3.33 12.03
CA SER A 15 -14.82 2.88 13.25
C SER A 15 -15.18 4.07 14.14
N GLU A 16 -16.35 3.98 14.79
CA GLU A 16 -16.77 4.92 15.84
C GLU A 16 -15.91 4.81 17.11
N LYS A 17 -15.14 3.72 17.27
CA LYS A 17 -14.18 3.55 18.36
C LYS A 17 -12.79 3.98 17.90
N SER A 18 -12.54 5.28 17.93
CA SER A 18 -11.25 5.86 17.57
C SER A 18 -10.71 6.74 18.69
N PRO A 19 -9.42 6.60 19.07
CA PRO A 19 -8.80 7.45 20.08
C PRO A 19 -8.92 8.95 19.78
N TYR A 20 -9.04 9.32 18.50
CA TYR A 20 -9.23 10.72 18.11
C TYR A 20 -10.56 11.28 18.61
N TYR A 21 -11.64 10.48 18.64
CA TYR A 21 -12.93 10.93 19.13
C TYR A 21 -12.92 11.12 20.66
N ASP A 22 -12.28 10.20 21.38
CA ASP A 22 -12.09 10.32 22.82
C ASP A 22 -11.28 11.58 23.20
N ILE A 23 -10.24 11.90 22.43
CA ILE A 23 -9.43 13.11 22.60
C ILE A 23 -10.26 14.38 22.31
N ALA A 24 -11.07 14.35 21.25
CA ALA A 24 -11.93 15.48 20.89
C ALA A 24 -12.91 15.82 22.01
N GLU A 25 -13.55 14.80 22.58
CA GLU A 25 -14.50 14.95 23.69
C GLU A 25 -13.81 15.39 24.98
N LYS A 26 -12.75 14.68 25.39
CA LYS A 26 -12.04 14.94 26.65
C LYS A 26 -11.49 16.36 26.76
N TYR A 27 -11.00 16.92 25.65
CA TYR A 27 -10.37 18.25 25.64
C TYR A 27 -11.24 19.33 24.99
N GLY A 28 -12.45 18.99 24.53
CA GLY A 28 -13.36 19.93 23.86
C GLY A 28 -12.77 20.55 22.59
N VAL A 29 -11.97 19.76 21.84
CA VAL A 29 -11.32 20.21 20.60
C VAL A 29 -12.01 19.64 19.37
N LYS A 30 -12.14 20.44 18.32
CA LYS A 30 -12.63 19.94 17.03
C LYS A 30 -11.47 19.31 16.24
N ILE A 31 -11.66 18.08 15.76
CA ILE A 31 -10.70 17.40 14.88
C ILE A 31 -11.23 17.36 13.46
N ASP A 32 -10.48 17.94 12.52
CA ASP A 32 -10.74 17.86 11.09
C ASP A 32 -9.77 16.85 10.46
N PHE A 33 -10.27 15.86 9.73
CA PHE A 33 -9.46 14.86 9.04
C PHE A 33 -9.31 15.22 7.57
N ARG A 34 -8.08 15.34 7.09
CA ARG A 34 -7.78 15.64 5.69
C ARG A 34 -6.58 14.82 5.21
N PRO A 35 -6.80 13.72 4.47
CA PRO A 35 -5.73 13.00 3.81
C PRO A 35 -4.92 13.92 2.92
N PHE A 36 -3.61 14.00 3.14
CA PHE A 36 -2.72 14.76 2.27
C PHE A 36 -2.12 13.89 1.15
N ILE A 37 -2.16 12.57 1.33
CA ILE A 37 -1.54 11.61 0.44
C ILE A 37 -2.64 10.72 -0.12
N LYS A 38 -2.66 10.62 -1.45
CA LYS A 38 -3.45 9.64 -2.20
C LYS A 38 -2.47 8.75 -2.96
N VAL A 39 -2.60 7.44 -2.80
CA VAL A 39 -1.81 6.46 -3.55
C VAL A 39 -2.68 6.00 -4.72
N GLU A 40 -2.17 6.14 -5.93
CA GLU A 40 -2.83 5.73 -7.18
C GLU A 40 -1.96 4.70 -7.91
N SER A 41 -2.60 3.84 -8.69
CA SER A 41 -1.90 2.89 -9.54
C SER A 41 -1.38 3.58 -10.79
N LEU A 42 -0.24 3.11 -11.29
CA LEU A 42 0.27 3.50 -12.59
C LEU A 42 -0.49 2.72 -13.67
N SER A 43 -0.87 3.38 -14.76
CA SER A 43 -1.52 2.68 -15.87
C SER A 43 -0.53 1.84 -16.68
N ALA A 44 -1.01 0.77 -17.32
CA ALA A 44 -0.23 -0.02 -18.27
C ALA A 44 0.42 0.83 -19.40
N LYS A 45 -0.23 1.92 -19.82
CA LYS A 45 0.31 2.82 -20.85
C LYS A 45 1.53 3.58 -20.35
N GLU A 46 1.44 4.19 -19.17
CA GLU A 46 2.54 4.94 -18.57
C GLU A 46 3.72 4.02 -18.22
N PHE A 47 3.44 2.80 -17.73
CA PHE A 47 4.51 1.84 -17.47
C PHE A 47 5.27 1.45 -18.74
N ARG A 48 4.56 1.19 -19.86
CA ARG A 48 5.21 0.87 -21.15
C ARG A 48 6.13 1.99 -21.65
N GLN A 49 5.81 3.26 -21.36
CA GLN A 49 6.66 4.39 -21.75
C GLN A 49 8.03 4.38 -21.04
N GLN A 50 8.12 3.74 -19.87
CA GLN A 50 9.39 3.58 -19.15
C GLN A 50 10.32 2.54 -19.81
N LYS A 51 9.82 1.76 -20.78
CA LYS A 51 10.57 0.71 -21.50
C LYS A 51 11.20 -0.33 -20.57
N ILE A 52 10.52 -0.64 -19.46
CA ILE A 52 10.93 -1.67 -18.50
C ILE A 52 10.19 -2.97 -18.82
N SER A 53 10.94 -4.06 -18.97
CA SER A 53 10.41 -5.41 -19.07
C SER A 53 10.50 -6.10 -17.72
N VAL A 54 9.37 -6.46 -17.12
CA VAL A 54 9.33 -7.12 -15.80
C VAL A 54 10.09 -8.45 -15.81
N LEU A 55 10.08 -9.16 -16.93
CA LEU A 55 10.69 -10.48 -17.08
C LEU A 55 12.21 -10.44 -17.21
N ASP A 56 12.80 -9.26 -17.43
CA ASP A 56 14.26 -9.09 -17.51
C ASP A 56 14.90 -9.08 -16.12
N HIS A 57 14.08 -9.03 -15.07
CA HIS A 57 14.51 -9.02 -13.68
C HIS A 57 14.22 -10.34 -12.99
N THR A 58 15.15 -10.80 -12.16
CA THR A 58 15.00 -12.06 -11.41
C THR A 58 14.26 -11.89 -10.08
N ALA A 59 14.09 -10.65 -9.62
CA ALA A 59 13.50 -10.35 -8.33
C ALA A 59 12.80 -8.99 -8.27
N VAL A 60 11.82 -8.88 -7.38
CA VAL A 60 11.09 -7.64 -7.07
C VAL A 60 11.13 -7.38 -5.56
N ILE A 61 11.35 -6.12 -5.17
CA ILE A 61 11.39 -5.69 -3.77
C ILE A 61 10.12 -4.89 -3.47
N PHE A 62 9.34 -5.32 -2.47
CA PHE A 62 8.15 -4.63 -2.01
C PHE A 62 8.40 -3.90 -0.69
N THR A 63 8.03 -2.63 -0.68
CA THR A 63 8.15 -1.75 0.49
C THR A 63 6.81 -1.53 1.21
N SER A 64 5.69 -1.87 0.57
CA SER A 64 4.35 -1.69 1.14
C SER A 64 3.33 -2.69 0.58
N ARG A 65 2.20 -2.82 1.27
CA ARG A 65 1.05 -3.63 0.81
C ARG A 65 0.43 -3.07 -0.47
N HIS A 66 0.30 -1.75 -0.59
CA HIS A 66 -0.21 -1.10 -1.80
C HIS A 66 0.67 -1.36 -3.02
N ALA A 67 2.00 -1.37 -2.84
CA ALA A 67 2.92 -1.69 -3.94
C ALA A 67 2.72 -3.12 -4.48
N ILE A 68 2.43 -4.10 -3.60
CA ILE A 68 2.08 -5.47 -4.00
C ILE A 68 0.82 -5.45 -4.86
N ASP A 69 -0.27 -4.88 -4.35
CA ASP A 69 -1.56 -4.85 -5.05
C ASP A 69 -1.43 -4.19 -6.43
N HIS A 70 -0.76 -3.04 -6.49
CA HIS A 70 -0.58 -2.29 -7.74
C HIS A 70 0.32 -3.03 -8.73
N PHE A 71 1.38 -3.71 -8.26
CA PHE A 71 2.27 -4.48 -9.14
C PHE A 71 1.57 -5.67 -9.79
N PHE A 72 0.85 -6.49 -9.02
CA PHE A 72 0.15 -7.65 -9.58
C PHE A 72 -1.03 -7.25 -10.47
N HIS A 73 -1.72 -6.15 -10.14
CA HIS A 73 -2.73 -5.57 -11.00
C HIS A 73 -2.12 -5.10 -12.33
N LEU A 74 -1.01 -4.37 -12.28
CA LEU A 74 -0.29 -3.90 -13.46
C LEU A 74 0.18 -5.08 -14.34
N CYS A 75 0.73 -6.14 -13.75
CA CYS A 75 1.11 -7.35 -14.49
C CYS A 75 -0.08 -8.00 -15.19
N THR A 76 -1.25 -8.00 -14.53
CA THR A 76 -2.51 -8.50 -15.11
C THR A 76 -2.95 -7.64 -16.29
N GLU A 77 -2.94 -6.31 -16.17
CA GLU A 77 -3.27 -5.39 -17.27
C GLU A 77 -2.30 -5.52 -18.45
N LEU A 78 -1.01 -5.72 -18.16
CA LEU A 78 0.04 -5.93 -19.16
C LEU A 78 0.01 -7.32 -19.79
N ARG A 79 -0.82 -8.24 -19.26
CA ARG A 79 -0.86 -9.67 -19.62
C ARG A 79 0.50 -10.35 -19.47
N VAL A 80 1.24 -9.96 -18.44
CA VAL A 80 2.53 -10.57 -18.06
C VAL A 80 2.26 -11.73 -17.12
N THR A 81 2.59 -12.93 -17.55
CA THR A 81 2.61 -14.11 -16.68
C THR A 81 3.90 -14.12 -15.88
N ILE A 82 3.81 -13.93 -14.58
CA ILE A 82 4.98 -13.92 -13.70
C ILE A 82 5.48 -15.35 -13.49
N PRO A 83 6.74 -15.68 -13.80
CA PRO A 83 7.26 -17.02 -13.63
C PRO A 83 7.36 -17.38 -12.15
N GLU A 84 7.19 -18.66 -11.84
CA GLU A 84 7.27 -19.15 -10.46
C GLU A 84 8.68 -19.05 -9.85
N THR A 85 9.69 -18.80 -10.69
CA THR A 85 11.09 -18.58 -10.31
C THR A 85 11.37 -17.15 -9.88
N MET A 86 10.42 -16.22 -10.07
CA MET A 86 10.54 -14.82 -9.64
C MET A 86 10.68 -14.74 -8.12
N LYS A 87 11.72 -14.05 -7.65
CA LYS A 87 11.98 -13.89 -6.22
C LYS A 87 11.34 -12.60 -5.70
N TYR A 88 10.79 -12.66 -4.49
CA TYR A 88 10.22 -11.48 -3.83
C TYR A 88 10.92 -11.19 -2.52
N PHE A 89 11.29 -9.94 -2.32
CA PHE A 89 11.85 -9.43 -1.07
C PHE A 89 10.91 -8.41 -0.47
N CYS A 90 10.76 -8.41 0.85
CA CYS A 90 9.89 -7.48 1.57
C CYS A 90 10.66 -6.87 2.73
N VAL A 91 10.40 -5.59 3.02
CA VAL A 91 11.09 -4.87 4.11
C VAL A 91 10.59 -5.32 5.49
N THR A 92 9.34 -5.78 5.59
CA THR A 92 8.73 -6.22 6.85
C THR A 92 8.00 -7.54 6.67
N GLU A 93 7.89 -8.31 7.76
CA GLU A 93 7.15 -9.58 7.78
C GLU A 93 5.68 -9.38 7.42
N ALA A 94 5.05 -8.29 7.88
CA ALA A 94 3.65 -8.00 7.56
C ALA A 94 3.42 -7.84 6.04
N VAL A 95 4.37 -7.24 5.31
CA VAL A 95 4.31 -7.12 3.84
C VAL A 95 4.59 -8.49 3.19
N ALA A 96 5.53 -9.26 3.74
CA ALA A 96 5.82 -10.62 3.28
C ALA A 96 4.62 -11.57 3.46
N LEU A 97 3.86 -11.47 4.54
CA LEU A 97 2.64 -12.25 4.74
C LEU A 97 1.56 -11.84 3.72
N TYR A 98 1.47 -10.54 3.42
CA TYR A 98 0.47 -10.02 2.50
C TYR A 98 0.66 -10.51 1.06
N ILE A 99 1.90 -10.73 0.61
CA ILE A 99 2.18 -11.25 -0.75
C ILE A 99 1.59 -12.64 -0.99
N GLN A 100 1.35 -13.42 0.08
CA GLN A 100 0.82 -14.79 -0.02
C GLN A 100 -0.58 -14.84 -0.64
N LYS A 101 -1.29 -13.70 -0.68
CA LYS A 101 -2.55 -13.55 -1.42
C LYS A 101 -2.39 -13.74 -2.94
N TYR A 102 -1.22 -13.39 -3.47
CA TYR A 102 -0.94 -13.39 -4.91
C TYR A 102 -0.06 -14.56 -5.34
N VAL A 103 0.81 -15.03 -4.45
CA VAL A 103 1.80 -16.08 -4.75
C VAL A 103 1.71 -17.16 -3.69
N GLN A 104 1.61 -18.41 -4.13
CA GLN A 104 1.61 -19.55 -3.21
C GLN A 104 2.95 -19.67 -2.47
N TYR A 105 2.87 -19.88 -1.16
CA TYR A 105 4.05 -20.11 -0.33
C TYR A 105 4.78 -21.39 -0.76
N ARG A 106 6.09 -21.28 -1.02
CA ARG A 106 6.97 -22.43 -1.30
C ARG A 106 7.93 -22.62 -0.14
N LYS A 107 7.93 -23.81 0.47
CA LYS A 107 9.03 -24.21 1.36
C LYS A 107 10.32 -24.27 0.54
N ARG A 108 11.39 -23.66 1.05
CA ARG A 108 12.74 -23.86 0.47
C ARG A 108 13.06 -25.36 0.54
N LYS A 109 13.48 -25.94 -0.59
CA LYS A 109 14.11 -27.26 -0.60
C LYS A 109 15.43 -27.20 0.17
#